data_AF-A0A8T3Q1P3-F1
#
_entry.id   AF-A0A8T3Q1P3-F1
#
_cell.length_a   1.000
_cell.length_b   1.000
_cell.length_c   1.000
_cell.angle_alpha   90.00
_cell.angle_beta   90.00
_cell.angle_gamma   90.00
#
_symmetry.space_group_name_H-M   'P 1'
#
loop_
_entity.id
_entity.type
_entity.pdbx_description
1 polymer ?
#
loop_
_entity_poly.entity_id
_entity_poly.type
_entity_poly.pdbx_seq_one_letter_code
_entity_poly.pdbx_strand_id
1 'polypeptide(L)'
;MAELPPIARIRLSRSLPRLLALPALGLAAGGIAVASGLLLVPGATGLAVAAVGGVLVALAVVAAFRPLSVRLEIEESAVRVSWLGGERIYVLSPGPVTRVRLKGRSASSLRGGRWLLGGQLGPARLRGEETIDVVRLAPTPTAILVPTEHGRLLIAAASEELLLDALSHAARARQRLEALERDAMPEGAPVTHAAQPAVESDPALMTGIERARHERQLADADAAAELSATESAAVAREQAEAEAAAELEAAATAARALVAGERVTPRWRHLRVARPRPGIALVFLPAVVAGATWGLAELLDRMPDPSSEMGRLTGLALVLAGPAATVGAIMARVWWPRLVGVVVTGALAAVVFVGRSLVGS
;
A
#
# COMPACT_ATOMS: atom_id res chain seq x y z
N MET A 1 11.80 -9.45 17.04
CA MET A 1 10.42 -8.94 17.21
C MET A 1 9.53 -10.16 17.32
N ALA A 2 8.79 -10.30 18.41
CA ALA A 2 7.84 -11.40 18.57
C ALA A 2 6.73 -11.26 17.52
N GLU A 3 6.44 -12.32 16.76
CA GLU A 3 5.32 -12.35 15.84
C GLU A 3 4.02 -12.39 16.64
N LEU A 4 3.29 -11.27 16.67
CA LEU A 4 1.94 -11.24 17.22
C LEU A 4 1.03 -12.10 16.31
N PRO A 5 0.20 -13.00 16.87
CA PRO A 5 -0.70 -13.80 16.06
C PRO A 5 -1.67 -12.90 15.29
N PRO A 6 -1.92 -13.16 14.00
CA PRO A 6 -2.82 -12.32 13.20
C PRO A 6 -4.26 -12.42 13.73
N ILE A 7 -4.92 -11.28 13.91
CA ILE A 7 -6.33 -11.21 14.34
C ILE A 7 -7.23 -11.87 13.30
N ALA A 8 -7.01 -11.54 12.03
CA ALA A 8 -7.80 -12.05 10.93
C ALA A 8 -6.99 -12.16 9.64
N ARG A 9 -7.27 -13.23 8.88
CA ARG A 9 -6.77 -13.41 7.51
C ARG A 9 -7.88 -13.05 6.53
N ILE A 10 -7.73 -11.91 5.85
CA ILE A 10 -8.74 -11.43 4.91
C ILE A 10 -8.40 -11.90 3.50
N ARG A 11 -9.38 -12.53 2.85
CA ARG A 11 -9.27 -12.88 1.43
C ARG A 11 -9.47 -11.62 0.59
N LEU A 12 -8.50 -11.33 -0.28
CA LEU A 12 -8.62 -10.24 -1.27
C LEU A 12 -9.58 -10.66 -2.39
N SER A 13 -10.27 -9.68 -2.99
CA SER A 13 -11.13 -9.94 -4.15
C SER A 13 -10.27 -10.43 -5.32
N ARG A 14 -10.56 -11.63 -5.82
CA ARG A 14 -9.81 -12.29 -6.91
C ARG A 14 -10.78 -12.67 -8.01
N SER A 15 -10.49 -12.27 -9.24
CA SER A 15 -11.16 -12.78 -10.43
C SER A 15 -10.28 -13.86 -11.06
N LEU A 16 -10.39 -15.09 -10.55
CA LEU A 16 -9.62 -16.26 -11.04
C LEU A 16 -9.52 -16.35 -12.56
N PRO A 17 -10.61 -16.27 -13.35
CA PRO A 17 -10.50 -16.39 -14.80
C PRO A 17 -9.66 -15.27 -15.43
N ARG A 18 -9.68 -14.06 -14.86
CA ARG A 18 -8.85 -12.95 -15.36
C ARG A 18 -7.41 -13.10 -14.92
N LEU A 19 -7.17 -13.42 -13.65
CA LEU A 19 -5.83 -13.64 -13.11
C LEU A 19 -5.11 -14.79 -13.82
N LEU A 20 -5.86 -15.83 -14.21
CA LEU A 20 -5.33 -17.00 -14.89
C LEU A 20 -5.34 -16.90 -16.42
N ALA A 21 -6.00 -15.92 -17.03
CA ALA A 21 -6.08 -15.82 -18.49
C ALA A 21 -4.69 -15.68 -19.14
N LEU A 22 -3.88 -14.75 -18.65
CA LEU A 22 -2.55 -14.49 -19.19
C LEU A 22 -1.58 -15.67 -18.98
N PRO A 23 -1.48 -16.28 -17.77
CA PRO A 23 -0.67 -17.48 -17.63
C PRO A 23 -1.26 -18.68 -18.37
N ALA A 24 -2.58 -18.84 -18.50
CA ALA A 24 -3.16 -19.91 -19.32
C ALA A 24 -2.78 -19.75 -20.80
N LEU A 25 -2.80 -18.53 -21.35
CA LEU A 25 -2.31 -18.26 -22.69
C LEU A 25 -0.80 -18.54 -22.83
N GLY A 26 0.01 -18.16 -21.83
CA GLY A 26 1.43 -18.47 -21.80
C GLY A 26 1.72 -19.97 -21.74
N LEU A 27 0.93 -20.72 -20.95
CA LEU A 27 1.00 -22.18 -20.88
C LEU A 27 0.62 -22.83 -22.21
N ALA A 28 -0.46 -22.37 -22.84
CA ALA A 28 -0.91 -22.88 -24.13
C ALA A 28 0.13 -22.60 -25.24
N ALA A 29 0.57 -21.36 -25.37
CA ALA A 29 1.59 -20.97 -26.35
C ALA A 29 2.92 -21.69 -26.11
N GLY A 30 3.35 -21.79 -24.85
CA GLY A 30 4.57 -22.50 -24.48
C GLY A 30 4.47 -24.00 -24.72
N GLY A 31 3.33 -24.62 -24.40
CA GLY A 31 3.07 -26.03 -24.66
C GLY A 31 3.04 -26.36 -26.16
N ILE A 32 2.43 -25.50 -26.98
CA ILE A 32 2.44 -25.63 -28.45
C ILE A 32 3.87 -25.53 -28.97
N ALA A 33 4.67 -24.58 -28.49
CA ALA A 33 6.07 -24.43 -28.89
C ALA A 33 6.93 -25.64 -28.48
N VAL A 34 6.71 -26.19 -27.27
CA VAL A 34 7.37 -27.43 -26.85
C VAL A 34 7.00 -28.59 -27.76
N ALA A 35 5.71 -28.78 -28.02
CA ALA A 35 5.23 -29.87 -28.86
C ALA A 35 5.73 -29.72 -30.31
N SER A 36 5.68 -28.52 -30.90
CA SER A 36 6.15 -28.29 -32.26
C SER A 36 7.66 -28.45 -32.38
N GLY A 37 8.42 -27.94 -31.42
CA GLY A 37 9.88 -28.11 -31.38
C GLY A 37 10.29 -29.58 -31.28
N LEU A 38 9.58 -30.39 -30.48
CA LEU A 38 9.93 -31.80 -30.29
C LEU A 38 9.40 -32.73 -31.40
N LEU A 39 8.26 -32.41 -32.03
CA LEU A 39 7.58 -33.32 -32.96
C LEU A 39 7.68 -32.93 -34.43
N LEU A 40 7.79 -31.63 -34.74
CA LEU A 40 7.68 -31.13 -36.12
C LEU A 40 9.02 -30.63 -36.66
N VAL A 41 9.96 -30.25 -35.80
CA VAL A 41 11.24 -29.68 -36.21
C VAL A 41 12.37 -30.62 -35.81
N PRO A 42 13.01 -31.32 -36.76
CA PRO A 42 14.11 -32.23 -36.44
C PRO A 42 15.39 -31.46 -36.09
N GLY A 43 16.23 -32.07 -35.26
CA GLY A 43 17.57 -31.58 -34.94
C GLY A 43 17.61 -30.48 -33.88
N ALA A 44 18.71 -29.72 -33.88
CA ALA A 44 19.02 -28.75 -32.84
C ALA A 44 18.03 -27.56 -32.79
N THR A 45 17.47 -27.18 -33.94
CA THR A 45 16.46 -26.11 -34.05
C THR A 45 15.17 -26.49 -33.31
N GLY A 46 14.73 -27.75 -33.40
CA GLY A 46 13.58 -28.23 -32.64
C GLY A 46 13.78 -28.18 -31.12
N LEU A 47 14.97 -28.58 -30.66
CA LEU A 47 15.35 -28.46 -29.24
C LEU A 47 15.37 -27.01 -28.77
N ALA A 48 15.86 -26.08 -29.59
CA ALA A 48 15.86 -24.65 -29.25
C ALA A 48 14.44 -24.10 -29.11
N VAL A 49 13.55 -24.42 -30.06
CA VAL A 49 12.13 -24.03 -29.99
C VAL A 49 11.46 -24.63 -28.76
N ALA A 50 11.73 -25.90 -28.46
CA ALA A 50 11.18 -26.55 -27.29
C ALA A 50 11.70 -25.95 -25.98
N ALA A 51 12.97 -25.57 -25.91
CA ALA A 51 13.56 -24.91 -24.75
C ALA A 51 12.90 -23.54 -24.50
N VAL A 52 12.71 -22.73 -25.54
CA VAL A 52 12.02 -21.44 -25.44
C VAL A 52 10.57 -21.63 -24.99
N GLY A 53 9.86 -22.62 -25.56
CA GLY A 53 8.52 -22.99 -25.12
C GLY A 53 8.46 -23.39 -23.65
N GLY A 54 9.42 -24.20 -23.18
CA GLY A 54 9.53 -24.61 -21.79
C GLY A 54 9.77 -23.44 -20.83
N VAL A 55 10.61 -22.48 -21.22
CA VAL A 55 10.80 -21.24 -20.45
C VAL A 55 9.49 -20.45 -20.37
N LEU A 56 8.76 -20.33 -21.47
CA LEU A 56 7.47 -19.63 -21.48
C LEU A 56 6.44 -20.31 -20.56
N VAL A 57 6.38 -21.65 -20.58
CA VAL A 57 5.56 -22.44 -19.65
C VAL A 57 5.97 -22.15 -18.20
N ALA A 58 7.25 -22.21 -17.86
CA ALA A 58 7.74 -21.95 -16.51
C ALA A 58 7.39 -20.53 -16.02
N LEU A 59 7.53 -19.51 -16.88
CA LEU A 59 7.15 -18.14 -16.56
C LEU A 59 5.64 -18.00 -16.37
N ALA A 60 4.84 -18.67 -17.18
CA ALA A 60 3.40 -18.68 -17.05
C ALA A 60 2.97 -19.31 -15.71
N VAL A 61 3.61 -20.42 -15.30
CA VAL A 61 3.39 -21.02 -13.98
C VAL A 61 3.71 -20.02 -12.87
N VAL A 62 4.91 -19.42 -12.87
CA VAL A 62 5.32 -18.43 -11.86
C VAL A 62 4.36 -17.22 -11.83
N ALA A 63 3.93 -16.75 -13.01
CA ALA A 63 2.97 -15.66 -13.14
C ALA A 63 1.58 -16.01 -12.59
N ALA A 64 1.15 -17.28 -12.69
CA ALA A 64 -0.09 -17.76 -12.07
C ALA A 64 0.02 -17.85 -10.54
N PHE A 65 1.14 -18.35 -10.02
CA PHE A 65 1.35 -18.53 -8.58
C PHE A 65 1.47 -17.21 -7.82
N ARG A 66 2.11 -16.19 -8.42
CA ARG A 66 2.35 -14.90 -7.76
C ARG A 66 1.08 -14.22 -7.22
N PRO A 67 0.02 -13.94 -7.99
CA PRO A 67 -1.20 -13.31 -7.46
C PRO A 67 -1.96 -14.24 -6.50
N LEU A 68 -1.87 -15.55 -6.66
CA LEU A 68 -2.51 -16.53 -5.76
C LEU A 68 -1.85 -16.54 -4.37
N SER A 69 -0.57 -16.23 -4.31
CA SER A 69 0.21 -16.15 -3.07
C SER A 69 -0.06 -14.91 -2.22
N VAL A 70 -0.68 -13.87 -2.77
CA VAL A 70 -0.90 -12.60 -2.05
C VAL A 70 -1.95 -12.79 -0.95
N ARG A 71 -1.54 -12.62 0.30
CA ARG A 71 -2.40 -12.69 1.49
C ARG A 71 -2.43 -11.33 2.19
N LEU A 72 -3.59 -11.02 2.76
CA LEU A 72 -3.79 -9.84 3.59
C LEU A 72 -4.07 -10.32 5.02
N GLU A 73 -3.20 -9.93 5.93
CA GLU A 73 -3.30 -10.27 7.35
C GLU A 73 -3.45 -8.97 8.14
N ILE A 74 -4.40 -8.96 9.08
CA ILE A 74 -4.66 -7.80 9.93
C ILE A 74 -4.12 -8.12 11.32
N GLU A 75 -3.22 -7.26 11.77
CA GLU A 75 -2.64 -7.25 13.10
C GLU A 75 -3.24 -6.11 13.92
N GLU A 76 -2.94 -6.05 15.22
CA GLU A 76 -3.51 -5.07 16.15
C GLU A 76 -3.22 -3.61 15.76
N SER A 77 -2.03 -3.33 15.23
CA SER A 77 -1.59 -1.99 14.84
C SER A 77 -1.18 -1.87 13.38
N ALA A 78 -1.27 -2.96 12.59
CA ALA A 78 -0.77 -2.97 11.23
C ALA A 78 -1.58 -3.88 10.30
N VAL A 79 -1.50 -3.59 9.00
CA VAL A 79 -1.97 -4.47 7.93
C VAL A 79 -0.75 -5.04 7.23
N ARG A 80 -0.57 -6.36 7.31
CA ARG A 80 0.51 -7.08 6.64
C ARG A 80 0.01 -7.63 5.31
N VAL A 81 0.72 -7.29 4.24
CA VAL A 81 0.50 -7.86 2.91
C VAL A 81 1.70 -8.77 2.62
N SER A 82 1.46 -10.08 2.58
CA SER A 82 2.50 -11.07 2.26
C SER A 82 2.26 -11.68 0.88
N TRP A 83 3.34 -11.99 0.17
CA TRP A 83 3.31 -12.69 -1.12
C TRP A 83 4.55 -13.56 -1.28
N LEU A 84 4.56 -14.44 -2.27
CA LEU A 84 5.72 -15.30 -2.54
C LEU A 84 6.94 -14.42 -2.89
N GLY A 85 7.92 -14.37 -1.99
CA GLY A 85 9.14 -13.58 -2.15
C GLY A 85 9.08 -12.15 -1.58
N GLY A 86 8.14 -11.84 -0.68
CA GLY A 86 8.20 -10.61 0.10
C GLY A 86 7.00 -10.34 0.98
N GLU A 87 7.18 -9.44 1.93
CA GLU A 87 6.10 -8.89 2.75
C GLU A 87 6.18 -7.36 2.79
N ARG A 88 5.05 -6.73 3.08
CA ARG A 88 4.96 -5.29 3.33
C ARG A 88 3.99 -5.03 4.46
N ILE A 89 4.46 -4.32 5.48
CA ILE A 89 3.70 -3.99 6.67
C ILE A 89 3.27 -2.53 6.57
N TYR A 90 1.99 -2.27 6.82
CA TYR A 90 1.38 -0.95 6.80
C TYR A 90 0.86 -0.64 8.20
N VAL A 91 1.60 0.18 8.95
CA VAL A 91 1.19 0.61 10.30
C VAL A 91 -0.06 1.49 10.18
N LEU A 92 -1.12 1.11 10.88
CA LEU A 92 -2.39 1.81 10.91
C LEU A 92 -2.24 3.13 11.66
N SER A 93 -2.88 4.18 11.17
CA SER A 93 -2.99 5.46 11.87
C SER A 93 -4.42 5.64 12.35
N PRO A 94 -4.66 6.29 13.50
CA PRO A 94 -6.01 6.72 13.89
C PRO A 94 -6.62 7.57 12.78
N GLY A 95 -7.86 7.26 12.40
CA GLY A 95 -8.60 8.03 11.40
C GLY A 95 -9.78 7.28 10.80
N PRO A 96 -10.63 8.00 10.04
CA PRO A 96 -11.81 7.41 9.43
C PRO A 96 -11.44 6.45 8.30
N VAL A 97 -12.04 5.27 8.33
CA VAL A 97 -12.01 4.31 7.23
C VAL A 97 -13.08 4.69 6.22
N THR A 98 -12.72 4.93 4.97
CA THR A 98 -13.66 5.47 3.96
C THR A 98 -13.87 4.50 2.80
N ARG A 99 -15.14 4.28 2.44
CA ARG A 99 -15.50 3.51 1.24
C ARG A 99 -15.36 4.39 0.00
N VAL A 100 -14.53 3.97 -0.94
CA VAL A 100 -14.28 4.69 -2.20
C VAL A 100 -14.83 3.91 -3.38
N ARG A 101 -15.64 4.57 -4.22
CA ARG A 101 -16.08 4.02 -5.51
C ARG A 101 -15.03 4.26 -6.59
N LEU A 102 -14.55 3.18 -7.21
CA LEU A 102 -13.53 3.18 -8.26
C LEU A 102 -14.11 3.07 -9.68
N LYS A 103 -15.41 2.77 -9.80
CA LYS A 103 -16.15 2.69 -11.08
C LYS A 103 -17.47 3.45 -10.96
N GLY A 104 -17.95 3.99 -12.10
CA GLY A 104 -19.21 4.73 -12.21
C GLY A 104 -19.02 6.24 -12.41
N ARG A 105 -20.14 6.98 -12.51
CA ARG A 105 -20.17 8.43 -12.79
C ARG A 105 -19.47 9.27 -11.71
N SER A 106 -19.44 8.79 -10.47
CA SER A 106 -18.75 9.42 -9.33
C SER A 106 -17.45 8.70 -8.94
N ALA A 107 -16.83 7.99 -9.89
CA ALA A 107 -15.61 7.23 -9.61
C ALA A 107 -14.46 8.18 -9.25
N SER A 108 -13.79 7.90 -8.13
CA SER A 108 -12.50 8.52 -7.86
C SER A 108 -11.50 7.95 -8.85
N SER A 109 -10.91 8.83 -9.66
CA SER A 109 -9.93 8.42 -10.66
C SER A 109 -8.70 7.88 -9.94
N LEU A 110 -8.37 6.63 -10.22
CA LEU A 110 -7.20 5.96 -9.65
C LEU A 110 -6.17 5.83 -10.77
N ARG A 111 -5.16 6.70 -10.76
CA ARG A 111 -4.06 6.67 -11.73
C ARG A 111 -2.86 5.98 -11.10
N GLY A 112 -2.56 4.77 -11.53
CA GLY A 112 -1.34 4.07 -11.11
C GLY A 112 -1.02 2.90 -12.01
N GLY A 113 0.07 2.20 -11.71
CA GLY A 113 0.54 1.05 -12.49
C GLY A 113 -0.48 -0.08 -12.47
N ARG A 114 -1.41 -0.07 -13.43
CA ARG A 114 -2.29 -1.20 -13.70
C ARG A 114 -1.41 -2.39 -14.06
N TRP A 115 -1.53 -3.47 -13.31
CA TRP A 115 -1.06 -4.76 -13.79
C TRP A 115 -1.98 -5.19 -14.93
N LEU A 116 -1.43 -5.93 -15.92
CA LEU A 116 -2.24 -6.57 -16.95
C LEU A 116 -3.40 -7.30 -16.26
N LEU A 117 -4.64 -7.10 -16.74
CA LEU A 117 -5.88 -7.70 -16.22
C LEU A 117 -6.56 -6.98 -15.03
N GLY A 118 -6.09 -5.77 -14.68
CA GLY A 118 -6.83 -4.85 -13.80
C GLY A 118 -6.61 -5.05 -12.30
N GLY A 119 -5.62 -5.87 -11.93
CA GLY A 119 -5.02 -5.86 -10.60
C GLY A 119 -4.05 -4.68 -10.44
N GLN A 120 -3.77 -4.31 -9.19
CA GLN A 120 -2.86 -3.23 -8.84
C GLN A 120 -2.28 -3.48 -7.44
N LEU A 121 -0.96 -3.47 -7.35
CA LEU A 121 -0.22 -3.60 -6.10
C LEU A 121 0.86 -2.52 -6.05
N GLY A 122 0.82 -1.67 -5.02
CA GLY A 122 1.81 -0.60 -4.80
C GLY A 122 1.26 0.81 -5.03
N PRO A 123 2.13 1.81 -5.24
CA PRO A 123 1.74 3.21 -5.20
C PRO A 123 0.85 3.61 -6.39
N ALA A 124 -0.15 4.42 -6.10
CA ALA A 124 -1.10 5.00 -7.04
C ALA A 124 -1.45 6.42 -6.61
N ARG A 125 -2.06 7.19 -7.52
CA ARG A 125 -2.64 8.50 -7.20
C ARG A 125 -4.16 8.41 -7.21
N LEU A 126 -4.77 8.77 -6.09
CA LEU A 126 -6.22 8.94 -5.95
C LEU A 126 -6.58 10.38 -6.31
N ARG A 127 -7.56 10.55 -7.20
CA ARG A 127 -8.02 11.84 -7.73
C ARG A 127 -6.90 12.69 -8.37
N GLY A 128 -5.77 12.09 -8.72
CA GLY A 128 -4.63 12.75 -9.36
C GLY A 128 -3.65 13.45 -8.41
N GLU A 129 -4.02 13.63 -7.14
CA GLU A 129 -3.27 14.46 -6.18
C GLU A 129 -2.70 13.62 -5.03
N GLU A 130 -3.51 12.73 -4.46
CA GLU A 130 -3.12 12.00 -3.25
C GLU A 130 -2.39 10.70 -3.59
N THR A 131 -1.15 10.56 -3.11
CA THR A 131 -0.40 9.30 -3.29
C THR A 131 -0.85 8.29 -2.24
N ILE A 132 -1.38 7.17 -2.71
CA ILE A 132 -1.89 6.07 -1.89
C ILE A 132 -1.23 4.76 -2.29
N ASP A 133 -1.11 3.82 -1.37
CA ASP A 133 -0.73 2.44 -1.71
C ASP A 133 -2.00 1.63 -1.98
N VAL A 134 -2.00 0.84 -3.05
CA VAL A 134 -3.16 0.04 -3.48
C VAL A 134 -2.85 -1.44 -3.35
N VAL A 135 -3.78 -2.19 -2.75
CA VAL A 135 -3.76 -3.65 -2.64
C VAL A 135 -5.06 -4.19 -3.23
N ARG A 136 -5.02 -4.48 -4.53
CA ARG A 136 -6.19 -4.90 -5.31
C ARG A 136 -5.82 -5.98 -6.31
N LEU A 137 -6.41 -7.17 -6.18
CA LEU A 137 -6.15 -8.28 -7.11
C LEU A 137 -7.20 -8.38 -8.23
N ALA A 138 -8.38 -7.78 -8.05
CA ALA A 138 -9.46 -7.80 -9.04
C ALA A 138 -10.07 -6.40 -9.26
N PRO A 139 -10.63 -6.13 -10.45
CA PRO A 139 -11.24 -4.85 -10.76
C PRO A 139 -12.65 -4.67 -10.14
N THR A 140 -12.72 -4.58 -8.81
CA THR A 140 -13.94 -4.30 -8.02
C THR A 140 -14.47 -2.88 -8.19
N PRO A 141 -15.78 -2.63 -8.04
CA PRO A 141 -16.34 -1.28 -8.12
C PRO A 141 -16.04 -0.43 -6.88
N THR A 142 -15.87 -1.07 -5.71
CA THR A 142 -15.58 -0.43 -4.43
C THR A 142 -14.25 -0.92 -3.86
N ALA A 143 -13.66 -0.08 -3.01
CA ALA A 143 -12.51 -0.42 -2.18
C ALA A 143 -12.58 0.40 -0.88
N ILE A 144 -11.89 -0.08 0.15
CA ILE A 144 -11.81 0.59 1.44
C ILE A 144 -10.47 1.31 1.53
N LEU A 145 -10.51 2.59 1.91
CA LEU A 145 -9.33 3.41 2.14
C LEU A 145 -9.09 3.50 3.64
N VAL A 146 -7.93 3.02 4.07
CA VAL A 146 -7.50 2.92 5.46
C VAL A 146 -6.35 3.89 5.70
N PRO A 147 -6.40 4.75 6.72
CA PRO A 147 -5.30 5.63 7.07
C PRO A 147 -4.12 4.83 7.67
N THR A 148 -2.91 5.16 7.24
CA THR A 148 -1.66 4.54 7.69
C THR A 148 -0.64 5.62 8.01
N GLU A 149 0.40 5.31 8.78
CA GLU A 149 1.43 6.31 9.12
C GLU A 149 2.13 6.90 7.88
N HIS A 150 2.24 6.11 6.80
CA HIS A 150 2.94 6.50 5.59
C HIS A 150 2.02 7.02 4.48
N GLY A 151 0.74 7.29 4.78
CA GLY A 151 -0.26 7.76 3.81
C GLY A 151 -1.57 7.00 3.94
N ARG A 152 -2.20 6.65 2.81
CA ARG A 152 -3.44 5.87 2.81
C ARG A 152 -3.27 4.57 2.04
N LEU A 153 -3.88 3.51 2.56
CA LEU A 153 -3.89 2.17 1.97
C LEU A 153 -5.29 1.87 1.42
N LEU A 154 -5.38 1.60 0.13
CA LEU A 154 -6.62 1.21 -0.53
C LEU A 154 -6.68 -0.31 -0.71
N ILE A 155 -7.64 -0.95 -0.07
CA ILE A 155 -7.79 -2.40 -0.01
C ILE A 155 -9.07 -2.82 -0.72
N ALA A 156 -8.96 -3.76 -1.68
CA ALA A 156 -10.11 -4.41 -2.29
C ALA A 156 -10.28 -5.84 -1.73
N ALA A 157 -11.02 -5.94 -0.61
CA ALA A 157 -11.34 -7.22 0.02
C ALA A 157 -12.42 -7.99 -0.75
N ALA A 158 -12.45 -9.32 -0.58
CA ALA A 158 -13.51 -10.18 -1.11
C ALA A 158 -14.83 -9.98 -0.36
N SER A 159 -14.76 -9.80 0.96
CA SER A 159 -15.86 -9.36 1.82
C SER A 159 -15.46 -8.07 2.51
N GLU A 160 -16.18 -7.00 2.23
CA GLU A 160 -15.96 -5.69 2.84
C GLU A 160 -16.35 -5.71 4.33
N GLU A 161 -17.43 -6.40 4.69
CA GLU A 161 -17.91 -6.55 6.07
C GLU A 161 -16.83 -7.19 6.96
N LEU A 162 -16.27 -8.33 6.52
CA LEU A 162 -15.19 -9.00 7.26
C LEU A 162 -13.95 -8.14 7.43
N LEU A 163 -13.64 -7.30 6.43
CA LEU A 163 -12.52 -6.35 6.52
C LEU A 163 -12.82 -5.26 7.56
N LEU A 164 -14.02 -4.67 7.53
CA LEU A 164 -14.42 -3.62 8.48
C LEU A 164 -14.51 -4.15 9.92
N ASP A 165 -15.03 -5.35 10.12
CA ASP A 165 -15.08 -6.01 11.42
C ASP A 165 -13.68 -6.26 11.98
N ALA A 166 -12.77 -6.80 11.14
CA ALA A 166 -11.39 -7.03 11.53
C ALA A 166 -10.63 -5.72 11.84
N LEU A 167 -10.84 -4.66 11.06
CA LEU A 167 -10.26 -3.34 11.33
C LEU A 167 -10.83 -2.72 12.60
N SER A 168 -12.12 -2.90 12.86
CA SER A 168 -12.77 -2.43 14.10
C SER A 168 -12.23 -3.19 15.31
N HIS A 169 -12.00 -4.50 15.17
CA HIS A 169 -11.39 -5.31 16.22
C HIS A 169 -9.94 -4.90 16.49
N ALA A 170 -9.15 -4.65 15.44
CA ALA A 170 -7.78 -4.14 15.55
C ALA A 170 -7.76 -2.76 16.24
N ALA A 171 -8.65 -1.84 15.85
CA ALA A 171 -8.76 -0.52 16.48
C ALA A 171 -9.08 -0.61 17.98
N ARG A 172 -10.02 -1.49 18.39
CA ARG A 172 -10.33 -1.73 19.81
C ARG A 172 -9.18 -2.41 20.57
N ALA A 173 -8.45 -3.33 19.93
CA ALA A 173 -7.26 -3.94 20.52
C ALA A 173 -6.17 -2.90 20.78
N ARG A 174 -5.91 -2.03 19.80
CA ARG A 174 -4.99 -0.91 19.93
C ARG A 174 -5.40 0.07 21.03
N GLN A 175 -6.68 0.46 21.10
CA GLN A 175 -7.17 1.35 22.18
C GLN A 175 -6.95 0.74 23.57
N ARG A 176 -7.10 -0.58 23.72
CA ARG A 176 -6.80 -1.27 24.97
C ARG A 176 -5.30 -1.24 25.30
N LEU A 177 -4.43 -1.44 24.31
CA LEU A 177 -2.98 -1.33 24.50
C LEU A 177 -2.56 0.10 24.87
N GLU A 178 -3.08 1.11 24.16
CA GLU A 178 -2.81 2.53 24.46
C GLU A 178 -3.34 2.95 25.84
N ALA A 179 -4.44 2.36 26.31
CA ALA A 179 -4.95 2.58 27.67
C ALA A 179 -4.04 1.95 28.72
N LEU A 180 -3.59 0.71 28.50
CA LEU A 180 -2.64 0.04 29.39
C LEU A 180 -1.29 0.78 29.44
N GLU A 181 -0.80 1.30 28.31
CA GLU A 181 0.40 2.13 28.26
C GLU A 181 0.23 3.45 29.02
N ARG A 182 -0.96 4.08 28.95
CA ARG A 182 -1.29 5.28 29.74
C ARG A 182 -1.35 4.98 31.24
N ASP A 183 -2.01 3.89 31.64
CA ASP A 183 -2.12 3.50 33.06
C ASP A 183 -0.77 3.09 33.65
N ALA A 184 0.14 2.54 32.82
CA ALA A 184 1.49 2.20 33.23
C ALA A 184 2.41 3.42 33.36
N MET A 185 2.03 4.58 32.81
CA MET A 185 2.80 5.82 32.90
C MET A 185 2.27 6.64 34.08
N PRO A 186 2.99 6.70 35.23
CA PRO A 186 2.45 7.32 36.44
C PRO A 186 2.24 8.82 36.24
N GLU A 187 0.98 9.25 36.19
CA GLU A 187 0.57 10.66 36.28
C GLU A 187 0.84 11.21 37.68
N GLY A 188 1.53 12.35 37.75
CA GLY A 188 1.74 13.10 38.99
C GLY A 188 0.46 13.77 39.49
N ALA A 189 0.08 13.45 40.74
CA ALA A 189 -0.74 14.16 41.74
C ALA A 189 -2.04 14.93 41.30
N PRO A 190 -3.23 14.56 41.81
CA PRO A 190 -4.48 15.30 41.59
C PRO A 190 -4.72 16.42 42.62
N VAL A 191 -5.33 17.52 42.20
CA VAL A 191 -5.84 18.63 43.04
C VAL A 191 -7.35 18.45 43.26
N THR A 192 -7.81 18.52 44.51
CA THR A 192 -9.20 18.28 44.95
C THR A 192 -9.95 19.58 45.24
N HIS A 193 -11.20 19.73 44.76
CA HIS A 193 -12.14 20.77 45.23
C HIS A 193 -13.47 20.13 45.67
N ALA A 194 -13.99 20.56 46.83
CA ALA A 194 -15.20 20.05 47.48
C ALA A 194 -16.34 21.11 47.52
N ALA A 195 -17.60 20.65 47.53
CA ALA A 195 -18.84 21.43 47.48
C ALA A 195 -19.65 21.40 48.80
N GLN A 196 -20.57 22.36 49.01
CA GLN A 196 -21.55 22.41 50.13
C GLN A 196 -22.92 22.97 49.68
N PRO A 197 -24.07 22.51 50.23
CA PRO A 197 -25.40 23.12 50.03
C PRO A 197 -26.10 23.57 51.34
N ALA A 198 -27.11 24.46 51.24
CA ALA A 198 -27.94 24.95 52.36
C ALA A 198 -29.46 24.83 52.07
N VAL A 199 -30.26 24.70 53.14
CA VAL A 199 -31.67 24.24 53.22
C VAL A 199 -32.65 25.39 53.51
N GLU A 200 -33.88 25.26 53.02
CA GLU A 200 -35.01 26.23 53.00
C GLU A 200 -36.08 25.93 54.06
N SER A 201 -36.76 26.95 54.61
CA SER A 201 -37.89 26.78 55.56
C SER A 201 -38.93 27.94 55.50
N ASP A 202 -40.22 27.56 55.54
CA ASP A 202 -41.48 28.33 55.32
C ASP A 202 -42.06 29.03 56.60
N PRO A 203 -43.10 29.91 56.53
CA PRO A 203 -43.15 31.18 57.27
C PRO A 203 -44.20 31.27 58.39
N ALA A 204 -43.87 32.01 59.45
CA ALA A 204 -44.73 32.32 60.59
C ALA A 204 -45.45 33.68 60.45
N LEU A 205 -46.67 33.77 61.02
CA LEU A 205 -47.54 34.95 61.03
C LEU A 205 -46.88 36.15 61.73
N MET A 206 -46.37 37.10 60.94
CA MET A 206 -45.70 38.33 61.42
C MET A 206 -46.66 39.39 61.96
N THR A 207 -46.31 39.97 63.10
CA THR A 207 -46.98 41.11 63.75
C THR A 207 -46.77 42.43 62.97
N GLY A 208 -47.55 43.49 63.25
CA GLY A 208 -47.52 44.74 62.46
C GLY A 208 -46.16 45.46 62.40
N ILE A 209 -45.29 45.30 63.40
CA ILE A 209 -43.93 45.85 63.41
C ILE A 209 -42.98 44.96 62.58
N GLU A 210 -43.21 43.65 62.61
CA GLU A 210 -42.48 42.67 61.80
C GLU A 210 -42.85 42.81 60.32
N ARG A 211 -44.10 43.10 59.99
CA ARG A 211 -44.52 43.44 58.62
C ARG A 211 -43.78 44.66 58.07
N ALA A 212 -43.66 45.73 58.86
CA ALA A 212 -42.92 46.92 58.45
C ALA A 212 -41.39 46.68 58.30
N ARG A 213 -40.81 45.77 59.11
CA ARG A 213 -39.42 45.33 58.92
C ARG A 213 -39.26 44.44 57.70
N HIS A 214 -40.20 43.55 57.44
CA HIS A 214 -40.19 42.65 56.30
C HIS A 214 -40.38 43.41 54.99
N GLU A 215 -41.24 44.45 54.96
CA GLU A 215 -41.39 45.34 53.80
C GLU A 215 -40.11 46.11 53.51
N ARG A 216 -39.38 46.58 54.55
CA ARG A 216 -38.05 47.17 54.34
C ARG A 216 -37.02 46.16 53.85
N GLN A 217 -37.02 44.95 54.41
CA GLN A 217 -36.12 43.89 53.97
C GLN A 217 -36.40 43.45 52.53
N LEU A 218 -37.66 43.40 52.11
CA LEU A 218 -38.03 43.13 50.72
C LEU A 218 -37.61 44.28 49.80
N ALA A 219 -37.81 45.54 50.19
CA ALA A 219 -37.36 46.69 49.40
C ALA A 219 -35.82 46.72 49.25
N ASP A 220 -35.08 46.39 50.31
CA ASP A 220 -33.61 46.29 50.28
C ASP A 220 -33.15 45.07 49.44
N ALA A 221 -33.90 43.96 49.49
CA ALA A 221 -33.63 42.77 48.68
C ALA A 221 -33.93 42.99 47.19
N ASP A 222 -35.00 43.71 46.87
CA ASP A 222 -35.34 44.09 45.49
C ASP A 222 -34.27 45.03 44.91
N ALA A 223 -33.79 46.00 45.70
CA ALA A 223 -32.67 46.87 45.30
C ALA A 223 -31.36 46.08 45.09
N ALA A 224 -31.08 45.09 45.94
CA ALA A 224 -29.93 44.20 45.78
C ALA A 224 -30.08 43.25 44.57
N ALA A 225 -31.30 42.79 44.29
CA ALA A 225 -31.61 41.96 43.14
C ALA A 225 -31.41 42.72 41.82
N GLU A 226 -31.84 43.99 41.74
CA GLU A 226 -31.58 44.84 40.57
C GLU A 226 -30.08 45.09 40.34
N LEU A 227 -29.30 45.28 41.41
CA LEU A 227 -27.84 45.38 41.31
C LEU A 227 -27.20 44.07 40.83
N SER A 228 -27.65 42.92 41.34
CA SER A 228 -27.14 41.62 40.88
C SER A 228 -27.55 41.30 39.43
N ALA A 229 -28.74 41.74 39.00
CA ALA A 229 -29.20 41.55 37.62
C ALA A 229 -28.41 42.42 36.64
N THR A 230 -28.06 43.64 37.04
CA THR A 230 -27.21 44.52 36.23
C THR A 230 -25.77 44.02 36.15
N GLU A 231 -25.21 43.50 37.25
CA GLU A 231 -23.90 42.82 37.23
C GLU A 231 -23.91 41.55 36.37
N SER A 232 -24.96 40.73 36.48
CA SER A 232 -25.12 39.52 35.65
C SER A 232 -25.23 39.85 34.17
N ALA A 233 -25.94 40.93 33.82
CA ALA A 233 -26.04 41.41 32.45
C ALA A 233 -24.70 41.96 31.93
N ALA A 234 -23.90 42.60 32.79
CA ALA A 234 -22.56 43.05 32.42
C ALA A 234 -21.61 41.85 32.16
N VAL A 235 -21.63 40.84 33.03
CA VAL A 235 -20.82 39.62 32.87
C VAL A 235 -21.25 38.83 31.62
N ALA A 236 -22.56 38.70 31.36
CA ALA A 236 -23.07 38.03 30.17
C ALA A 236 -22.65 38.76 28.88
N ARG A 237 -22.60 40.09 28.90
CA ARG A 237 -22.13 40.89 27.78
C ARG A 237 -20.63 40.73 27.55
N GLU A 238 -19.83 40.70 28.62
CA GLU A 238 -18.39 40.45 28.54
C GLU A 238 -18.08 39.03 28.02
N GLN A 239 -18.86 38.03 28.43
CA GLN A 239 -18.75 36.66 27.91
C GLN A 239 -19.13 36.57 26.43
N ALA A 240 -20.20 37.24 25.99
CA ALA A 240 -20.60 37.28 24.59
C ALA A 240 -19.54 37.98 23.71
N GLU A 241 -18.91 39.05 24.21
CA GLU A 241 -17.81 39.74 23.53
C GLU A 241 -16.55 38.85 23.46
N ALA A 242 -16.24 38.09 24.52
CA ALA A 242 -15.13 37.14 24.53
C ALA A 242 -15.36 35.94 23.58
N GLU A 243 -16.58 35.42 23.50
CA GLU A 243 -16.94 34.32 22.59
C GLU A 243 -16.88 34.79 21.13
N ALA A 244 -17.39 35.99 20.83
CA ALA A 244 -17.28 36.60 19.49
C ALA A 244 -15.80 36.84 19.10
N ALA A 245 -14.95 37.24 20.04
CA ALA A 245 -13.51 37.39 19.80
C ALA A 245 -12.83 36.04 19.54
N ALA A 246 -13.20 34.98 20.27
CA ALA A 246 -12.69 33.63 20.07
C ALA A 246 -13.12 33.03 18.72
N GLU A 247 -14.35 33.27 18.27
CA GLU A 247 -14.81 32.87 16.94
C GLU A 247 -14.04 33.59 15.83
N LEU A 248 -13.79 34.89 15.99
CA LEU A 248 -12.97 35.68 15.07
C LEU A 248 -11.51 35.17 15.02
N GLU A 249 -10.95 34.79 16.16
CA GLU A 249 -9.59 34.24 16.23
C GLU A 249 -9.52 32.82 15.62
N ALA A 250 -10.54 31.98 15.85
CA ALA A 250 -10.65 30.67 15.22
C ALA A 250 -10.81 30.78 13.69
N ALA A 251 -11.63 31.72 13.21
CA ALA A 251 -11.79 32.00 11.78
C ALA A 251 -10.48 32.56 11.17
N ALA A 252 -9.79 33.45 11.87
CA ALA A 252 -8.49 33.96 11.45
C ALA A 252 -7.42 32.86 11.41
N THR A 253 -7.46 31.90 12.34
CA THR A 253 -6.54 30.76 12.40
C THR A 253 -6.81 29.77 11.27
N ALA A 254 -8.08 29.50 10.95
CA ALA A 254 -8.48 28.70 9.80
C ALA A 254 -8.09 29.36 8.46
N ALA A 255 -8.26 30.68 8.33
CA ALA A 255 -7.81 31.43 7.17
C ALA A 255 -6.28 31.42 7.04
N ARG A 256 -5.53 31.57 8.15
CA ARG A 256 -4.08 31.42 8.17
C ARG A 256 -3.63 30.00 7.82
N ALA A 257 -4.37 28.96 8.20
CA ALA A 257 -4.05 27.57 7.84
C ALA A 257 -4.24 27.30 6.34
N LEU A 258 -5.27 27.90 5.72
CA LEU A 258 -5.47 27.84 4.27
C LEU A 258 -4.35 28.55 3.49
N VAL A 259 -3.92 29.73 3.95
CA VAL A 259 -2.81 30.48 3.33
C VAL A 259 -1.44 29.86 3.65
N ALA A 260 -1.27 29.22 4.82
CA ALA A 260 -0.05 28.49 5.17
C ALA A 260 0.07 27.14 4.44
N GLY A 261 -1.03 26.59 3.93
CA GLY A 261 -1.04 25.44 3.02
C GLY A 261 -0.35 25.68 1.68
N GLU A 262 -0.07 26.94 1.33
CA GLU A 262 0.62 27.34 0.11
C GLU A 262 2.09 27.73 0.32
N ARG A 263 2.63 27.53 1.53
CA ARG A 263 4.08 27.48 1.72
C ARG A 263 4.55 26.08 1.43
N VAL A 264 4.80 25.83 0.15
CA VAL A 264 5.68 24.75 -0.33
C VAL A 264 7.01 24.92 0.37
N THR A 265 7.15 24.30 1.54
CA THR A 265 8.45 24.03 2.11
C THR A 265 9.19 23.22 1.04
N PRO A 266 10.38 23.65 0.59
CA PRO A 266 11.24 22.78 -0.19
C PRO A 266 11.72 21.71 0.78
N ARG A 267 10.84 20.74 1.04
CA ARG A 267 11.20 19.52 1.72
C ARG A 267 12.14 18.87 0.74
N TRP A 268 13.44 18.95 1.04
CA TRP A 268 14.48 18.12 0.49
C TRP A 268 14.10 16.67 0.81
N ARG A 269 13.05 16.18 0.13
CA ARG A 269 12.86 14.77 -0.11
C ARG A 269 14.14 14.42 -0.82
N HIS A 270 14.98 13.67 -0.12
CA HIS A 270 15.91 12.77 -0.75
C HIS A 270 15.18 12.20 -1.96
N LEU A 271 15.51 12.73 -3.14
CA LEU A 271 15.36 12.04 -4.39
C LEU A 271 16.21 10.80 -4.16
N ARG A 272 15.61 9.78 -3.54
CA ARG A 272 16.02 8.41 -3.74
C ARG A 272 15.81 8.26 -5.23
N VAL A 273 16.87 8.56 -5.99
CA VAL A 273 17.01 8.20 -7.39
C VAL A 273 16.50 6.79 -7.42
N ALA A 274 15.31 6.60 -7.96
CA ALA A 274 14.67 5.31 -8.02
C ALA A 274 15.62 4.50 -8.88
N ARG A 275 16.52 3.74 -8.24
CA ARG A 275 17.49 2.92 -8.96
C ARG A 275 16.65 2.10 -9.91
N PRO A 276 16.82 2.25 -11.23
CA PRO A 276 15.98 1.58 -12.20
C PRO A 276 16.06 0.10 -11.86
N ARG A 277 14.96 -0.45 -11.35
CA ARG A 277 14.90 -1.88 -11.08
C ARG A 277 15.09 -2.52 -12.44
N PRO A 278 16.10 -3.40 -12.63
CA PRO A 278 16.33 -4.02 -13.92
C PRO A 278 15.00 -4.65 -14.35
N GLY A 279 14.49 -4.15 -15.48
CA GLY A 279 13.22 -4.61 -16.03
C GLY A 279 13.27 -6.11 -16.24
N ILE A 280 12.13 -6.78 -16.16
CA ILE A 280 12.05 -8.23 -16.40
C ILE A 280 12.66 -8.61 -17.76
N ALA A 281 12.57 -7.71 -18.76
CA ALA A 281 13.22 -7.84 -20.06
C ALA A 281 14.74 -8.08 -19.98
N LEU A 282 15.42 -7.49 -18.98
CA LEU A 282 16.87 -7.59 -18.82
C LEU A 282 17.33 -9.01 -18.45
N VAL A 283 16.44 -9.79 -17.82
CA VAL A 283 16.69 -11.18 -17.44
C VAL A 283 16.71 -12.11 -18.66
N PHE A 284 15.92 -11.81 -19.69
CA PHE A 284 15.81 -12.61 -20.93
C PHE A 284 16.79 -12.20 -22.01
N LEU A 285 17.47 -11.06 -21.82
CA LEU A 285 18.40 -10.51 -22.79
C LEU A 285 19.49 -11.52 -23.23
N PRO A 286 20.10 -12.34 -22.34
CA PRO A 286 21.09 -13.33 -22.76
C PRO A 286 20.53 -14.39 -23.70
N ALA A 287 19.34 -14.94 -23.42
CA ALA A 287 18.69 -15.91 -24.28
C ALA A 287 18.33 -15.33 -25.66
N VAL A 288 17.85 -14.08 -25.70
CA VAL A 288 17.53 -13.40 -26.97
C VAL A 288 18.80 -13.18 -27.80
N VAL A 289 19.88 -12.70 -27.18
CA VAL A 289 21.15 -12.46 -27.89
C VAL A 289 21.78 -13.77 -28.35
N ALA A 290 21.77 -14.83 -27.53
CA ALA A 290 22.23 -16.16 -27.92
C ALA A 290 21.45 -16.72 -29.12
N GLY A 291 20.12 -16.59 -29.11
CA GLY A 291 19.27 -16.99 -30.23
C GLY A 291 19.53 -16.17 -31.49
N ALA A 292 19.75 -14.86 -31.36
CA ALA A 292 20.12 -14.00 -32.48
C ALA A 292 21.49 -14.36 -33.07
N THR A 293 22.50 -14.65 -32.25
CA THR A 293 23.80 -15.12 -32.72
C THR A 293 23.72 -16.47 -33.43
N TRP A 294 22.92 -17.40 -32.92
CA TRP A 294 22.69 -18.68 -33.59
C TRP A 294 22.03 -18.48 -34.95
N GLY A 295 20.93 -17.74 -35.01
CA GLY A 295 20.21 -17.47 -36.25
C GLY A 295 21.05 -16.72 -37.28
N LEU A 296 21.94 -15.82 -36.84
CA LEU A 296 22.88 -15.13 -37.72
C LEU A 296 23.94 -16.09 -38.28
N ALA A 297 24.48 -16.99 -37.45
CA ALA A 297 25.47 -17.98 -37.90
C ALA A 297 24.87 -18.96 -38.92
N GLU A 298 23.62 -19.36 -38.71
CA GLU A 298 22.86 -20.22 -39.63
C GLU A 298 22.54 -19.49 -40.94
N LEU A 299 22.12 -18.23 -40.87
CA LEU A 299 21.84 -17.40 -42.06
C LEU A 299 23.10 -17.19 -42.94
N LEU A 300 24.28 -17.15 -42.33
CA LEU A 300 25.55 -16.97 -43.02
C LEU A 300 26.20 -18.29 -43.46
N ASP A 301 25.53 -19.43 -43.23
CA ASP A 301 26.06 -20.78 -43.47
C ASP A 301 27.43 -21.03 -42.81
N ARG A 302 27.63 -20.40 -41.64
CA ARG A 302 28.86 -20.50 -40.82
C ARG A 302 28.71 -21.39 -39.61
N MET A 303 27.62 -22.14 -39.55
CA MET A 303 27.36 -23.05 -38.45
C MET A 303 28.30 -24.27 -38.57
N PRO A 304 29.17 -24.52 -37.58
CA PRO A 304 30.01 -25.71 -37.60
C PRO A 304 29.15 -26.97 -37.55
N ASP A 305 29.59 -28.01 -38.26
CA ASP A 305 28.88 -29.28 -38.35
C ASP A 305 28.56 -29.79 -36.92
N PRO A 306 27.30 -30.10 -36.59
CA PRO A 306 26.90 -30.49 -35.24
C PRO A 306 27.60 -31.78 -34.75
N SER A 307 28.10 -32.60 -35.68
CA SER A 307 28.86 -33.81 -35.35
C SER A 307 30.28 -33.50 -34.87
N SER A 308 30.84 -32.34 -35.28
CA SER A 308 32.20 -31.90 -34.96
C SER A 308 32.35 -31.46 -33.49
N GLU A 309 33.56 -31.60 -32.95
CA GLU A 309 33.88 -31.13 -31.60
C GLU A 309 33.62 -29.62 -31.44
N MET A 310 33.95 -28.84 -32.46
CA MET A 310 33.71 -27.40 -32.49
C MET A 310 32.22 -27.05 -32.50
N GLY A 311 31.40 -27.81 -33.22
CA GLY A 311 29.94 -27.68 -33.20
C GLY A 311 29.35 -27.94 -31.81
N ARG A 312 29.81 -29.00 -31.15
CA ARG A 312 29.39 -29.33 -29.78
C ARG A 312 29.77 -28.26 -28.77
N LEU A 313 31.01 -27.76 -28.82
CA LEU A 313 31.49 -26.71 -27.92
C LEU A 313 30.75 -25.39 -28.14
N THR A 314 30.51 -25.01 -29.40
CA THR A 314 29.77 -23.80 -29.75
C THR A 314 28.31 -23.88 -29.27
N GLY A 315 27.65 -25.02 -29.50
CA GLY A 315 26.29 -25.25 -29.01
C GLY A 315 26.20 -25.21 -27.49
N LEU A 316 27.13 -25.86 -26.79
CA LEU A 316 27.20 -25.85 -25.33
C LEU A 316 27.44 -24.44 -24.78
N ALA A 317 28.33 -23.67 -25.41
CA ALA A 317 28.60 -22.29 -25.02
C ALA A 317 27.37 -21.38 -25.20
N LEU A 318 26.63 -21.51 -26.31
CA LEU A 318 25.40 -20.75 -26.54
C LEU A 318 24.27 -21.13 -25.57
N VAL A 319 24.14 -22.41 -25.23
CA VAL A 319 23.17 -22.88 -24.23
C VAL A 319 23.51 -22.34 -22.83
N LEU A 320 24.78 -22.36 -22.44
CA LEU A 320 25.24 -21.83 -21.16
C LEU A 320 25.07 -20.31 -21.07
N ALA A 321 25.46 -19.59 -22.12
CA ALA A 321 25.43 -18.14 -22.16
C ALA A 321 24.02 -17.56 -22.43
N GLY A 322 23.08 -18.35 -22.95
CA GLY A 322 21.71 -17.91 -23.21
C GLY A 322 20.70 -18.44 -22.17
N PRO A 323 20.08 -19.61 -22.41
CA PRO A 323 19.09 -20.21 -21.51
C PRO A 323 19.59 -20.40 -20.06
N ALA A 324 20.78 -20.98 -19.86
CA ALA A 324 21.26 -21.26 -18.50
C ALA A 324 21.55 -19.96 -17.74
N ALA A 325 22.16 -18.96 -18.39
CA ALA A 325 22.34 -17.63 -17.83
C ALA A 325 21.02 -16.92 -17.50
N THR A 326 19.98 -17.14 -18.30
CA THR A 326 18.63 -16.60 -18.03
C THR A 326 18.05 -17.21 -16.75
N VAL A 327 18.18 -18.53 -16.57
CA VAL A 327 17.78 -19.21 -15.32
C VAL A 327 18.61 -18.69 -14.14
N GLY A 328 19.93 -18.55 -14.32
CA GLY A 328 20.82 -17.95 -13.32
C GLY A 328 20.42 -16.52 -12.95
N ALA A 329 20.01 -15.70 -13.91
CA ALA A 329 19.54 -14.34 -13.69
C ALA A 329 18.17 -14.30 -12.98
N ILE A 330 17.28 -15.26 -13.25
CA ILE A 330 16.02 -15.44 -12.50
C ILE A 330 16.32 -15.82 -11.05
N MET A 331 17.19 -16.81 -10.82
CA MET A 331 17.60 -17.23 -9.48
C MET A 331 18.26 -16.07 -8.73
N ALA A 332 19.21 -15.38 -9.36
CA ALA A 332 19.86 -14.19 -8.80
C ALA A 332 18.83 -13.10 -8.48
N ARG A 333 17.80 -12.90 -9.30
CA ARG A 333 16.75 -11.91 -9.01
C ARG A 333 15.96 -12.25 -7.74
N VAL A 334 15.75 -13.53 -7.46
CA VAL A 334 15.00 -13.97 -6.29
C VAL A 334 15.86 -13.92 -5.02
N TRP A 335 17.13 -14.33 -5.10
CA TRP A 335 17.99 -14.50 -3.92
C TRP A 335 18.97 -13.33 -3.68
N TRP A 336 19.54 -12.76 -4.75
CA TRP A 336 20.53 -11.69 -4.71
C TRP A 336 20.34 -10.67 -5.84
N PRO A 337 19.37 -9.73 -5.74
CA PRO A 337 19.00 -8.83 -6.84
C PRO A 337 20.16 -7.99 -7.40
N ARG A 338 21.21 -7.78 -6.60
CA ARG A 338 22.43 -7.05 -6.98
C ARG A 338 23.29 -7.82 -7.99
N LEU A 339 23.19 -9.14 -8.03
CA LEU A 339 23.97 -10.00 -8.94
C LEU A 339 23.36 -10.13 -10.34
N VAL A 340 22.09 -9.73 -10.53
CA VAL A 340 21.41 -9.84 -11.83
C VAL A 340 22.20 -9.13 -12.94
N GLY A 341 22.72 -7.93 -12.65
CA GLY A 341 23.54 -7.19 -13.60
C GLY A 341 24.80 -7.96 -14.02
N VAL A 342 25.52 -8.52 -13.05
CA VAL A 342 26.78 -9.27 -13.27
C VAL A 342 26.53 -10.55 -14.08
N VAL A 343 25.46 -11.29 -13.77
CA VAL A 343 25.10 -12.52 -14.50
C VAL A 343 24.75 -12.19 -15.95
N VAL A 344 23.93 -11.15 -16.17
CA VAL A 344 23.51 -10.76 -17.52
C VAL A 344 24.68 -10.22 -18.34
N THR A 345 25.53 -9.35 -17.77
CA THR A 345 26.70 -8.81 -18.50
C THR A 345 27.74 -9.88 -18.80
N GLY A 346 28.01 -10.80 -17.85
CA GLY A 346 28.92 -11.92 -18.07
C GLY A 346 28.43 -12.86 -19.17
N ALA A 347 27.13 -13.17 -19.17
CA ALA A 347 26.50 -13.98 -20.20
C ALA A 347 26.55 -13.31 -21.58
N LEU A 348 26.24 -12.01 -21.66
CA LEU A 348 26.34 -11.24 -22.91
C LEU A 348 27.77 -11.20 -23.43
N ALA A 349 28.76 -10.99 -22.57
CA ALA A 349 30.16 -11.02 -22.96
C ALA A 349 30.55 -12.39 -23.55
N ALA A 350 30.11 -13.49 -22.93
CA ALA A 350 30.34 -14.84 -23.44
C ALA A 350 29.69 -15.04 -24.83
N VAL A 351 28.44 -14.62 -25.02
CA VAL A 351 27.78 -14.71 -26.35
C VAL A 351 28.51 -13.89 -27.40
N VAL A 352 28.97 -12.68 -27.07
CA VAL A 352 29.74 -11.83 -28.00
C VAL A 352 31.06 -12.50 -28.40
N PHE A 353 31.76 -13.12 -27.45
CA PHE A 353 32.99 -13.87 -27.74
C PHE A 353 32.73 -15.05 -28.67
N VAL A 354 31.67 -15.83 -28.44
CA VAL A 354 31.29 -16.95 -29.31
C VAL A 354 30.89 -16.47 -30.70
N GLY A 355 30.09 -15.40 -30.79
CA GLY A 355 29.71 -14.79 -32.06
C GLY A 355 30.93 -14.29 -32.83
N ARG A 356 31.89 -13.67 -32.15
CA ARG A 356 33.15 -13.23 -32.77
C ARG A 356 33.97 -14.41 -33.29
N SER A 357 34.04 -15.52 -32.56
CA SER A 357 34.79 -16.70 -33.05
C SER A 357 34.17 -17.33 -34.30
N LEU A 358 32.86 -17.21 -34.50
CA LEU A 358 32.17 -17.74 -35.69
C LEU A 358 32.30 -16.81 -36.91
N VAL A 359 32.46 -15.50 -36.70
CA VAL A 359 32.56 -14.51 -37.78
C VAL A 359 34.01 -14.21 -38.15
N GLY A 360 34.94 -14.37 -37.22
CA GLY A 360 36.37 -14.06 -37.42
C GLY A 360 37.23 -15.20 -37.95
N SER A 361 36.69 -16.43 -38.02
CA SER A 361 37.29 -17.59 -38.71
C SER A 361 36.90 -17.62 -40.18
#